data_AF-A0A1G2U106-F1
#
_entry.id   AF-A0A1G2U106-F1
#
_cell.length_a   1.000
_cell.length_b   1.000
_cell.length_c   1.000
_cell.angle_alpha   90.00
_cell.angle_beta   90.00
_cell.angle_gamma   90.00
#
_symmetry.space_group_name_H-M   'P 1'
#
loop_
_entity.id
_entity.type
_entity.pdbx_description
1 polymer ?
#
loop_
_entity_poly.entity_id
_entity_poly.type
_entity_poly.pdbx_seq_one_letter_code
_entity_poly.pdbx_strand_id
1 'polypeptide(L)'
;MLKKPLFWEMFASFLILGVLNYIAFVYHLYWSTYEFDSLVHFFGGASLSMFFLWLYFFSGFFNPSKINLIQFLIVSIVGAMFVAILWEVYELFLGEVFIQEVEYPYDTMMDLVMDFLGALVACFYGYLKKI
;
A
#
# COMPACT_ATOMS: atom_id res chain seq x y z
N MET A 1 -20.22 -14.21 7.77
CA MET A 1 -20.00 -14.33 6.31
C MET A 1 -19.08 -13.18 5.90
N LEU A 2 -17.87 -13.47 5.41
CA LEU A 2 -16.99 -12.45 4.83
C LEU A 2 -17.79 -11.74 3.73
N LYS A 3 -18.11 -10.45 3.87
CA LYS A 3 -18.73 -9.74 2.73
C LYS A 3 -17.63 -9.64 1.67
N LYS A 4 -17.97 -10.11 0.48
CA LYS A 4 -17.03 -10.52 -0.57
C LYS A 4 -16.23 -9.40 -1.27
N PRO A 5 -16.68 -8.13 -1.37
CA PRO A 5 -15.95 -7.14 -2.17
C PRO A 5 -14.53 -6.94 -1.63
N LEU A 6 -13.56 -6.89 -2.55
CA LEU A 6 -12.14 -6.64 -2.30
C LEU A 6 -11.37 -7.75 -1.59
N PHE A 7 -12.00 -8.77 -0.99
CA PHE A 7 -11.24 -9.78 -0.22
C PHE A 7 -10.22 -10.54 -1.08
N TRP A 8 -10.67 -11.07 -2.23
CA TRP A 8 -9.79 -11.82 -3.12
C TRP A 8 -8.81 -10.94 -3.87
N GLU A 9 -9.21 -9.71 -4.20
CA GLU A 9 -8.33 -8.75 -4.87
C GLU A 9 -7.24 -8.23 -3.93
N MET A 10 -7.59 -7.95 -2.68
CA MET A 10 -6.65 -7.65 -1.60
C MET A 10 -5.67 -8.80 -1.44
N PHE A 11 -6.14 -10.05 -1.34
CA PHE A 11 -5.28 -11.21 -1.19
C PHE A 11 -4.35 -11.40 -2.40
N ALA A 12 -4.88 -11.27 -3.62
CA ALA A 12 -4.08 -11.33 -4.84
C ALA A 12 -3.03 -10.21 -4.90
N SER A 13 -3.39 -8.99 -4.49
CA SER A 13 -2.49 -7.84 -4.44
C SER A 13 -1.35 -8.05 -3.43
N PHE A 14 -1.66 -8.56 -2.23
CA PHE A 14 -0.61 -8.94 -1.26
C PHE A 14 0.28 -10.06 -1.76
N LEU A 15 -0.28 -11.04 -2.48
CA LEU A 15 0.51 -12.10 -3.09
C LEU A 15 1.47 -11.54 -4.14
N ILE A 16 1.01 -10.64 -5.00
CA ILE A 16 1.84 -9.95 -6.00
C ILE A 16 2.95 -9.17 -5.29
N LEU A 17 2.60 -8.35 -4.29
CA LEU A 17 3.55 -7.58 -3.48
C LEU A 17 4.63 -8.49 -2.86
N GLY A 18 4.21 -9.58 -2.21
CA GLY A 18 5.14 -10.52 -1.58
C GLY A 18 6.07 -11.22 -2.59
N VAL A 19 5.54 -11.58 -3.76
CA VAL A 19 6.35 -12.19 -4.84
C VAL A 19 7.34 -11.17 -5.42
N LEU A 20 6.91 -9.94 -5.68
CA LEU A 20 7.78 -8.87 -6.18
C LEU A 20 8.90 -8.59 -5.18
N ASN A 21 8.58 -8.42 -3.90
CA ASN A 21 9.57 -8.18 -2.85
C ASN A 21 10.56 -9.35 -2.72
N TYR A 22 10.07 -10.59 -2.72
CA TYR A 22 10.94 -11.76 -2.65
C TYR A 22 11.92 -11.84 -3.83
N ILE A 23 11.42 -11.63 -5.06
CA ILE A 23 12.25 -11.61 -6.27
C ILE A 23 13.24 -10.45 -6.20
N ALA A 24 12.80 -9.27 -5.77
CA ALA A 24 13.65 -8.09 -5.65
C ALA A 24 14.82 -8.33 -4.70
N PHE A 25 14.56 -8.95 -3.56
CA PHE A 25 15.60 -9.28 -2.60
C PHE A 25 16.58 -10.34 -3.15
N VAL A 26 16.06 -11.45 -3.70
CA VAL A 26 16.89 -12.58 -4.20
C VAL A 26 17.79 -12.16 -5.35
N TYR A 27 17.30 -11.28 -6.24
CA TYR A 27 18.04 -10.83 -7.43
C TYR A 27 18.64 -9.43 -7.27
N HIS A 28 18.60 -8.84 -6.07
CA HIS A 28 19.08 -7.50 -5.78
C HIS A 28 18.47 -6.41 -6.69
N LEU A 29 17.19 -6.53 -7.05
CA LEU A 29 16.53 -5.61 -7.99
C LEU A 29 16.30 -4.23 -7.40
N TYR A 30 16.16 -4.11 -6.07
CA TYR A 30 16.07 -2.81 -5.39
C TYR A 30 17.26 -1.91 -5.74
N TRP A 31 18.47 -2.49 -5.84
CA TRP A 31 19.70 -1.73 -6.10
C TRP A 31 20.17 -1.77 -7.56
N SER A 32 19.71 -2.75 -8.34
CA SER A 32 20.21 -2.97 -9.71
C SER A 32 19.25 -2.53 -10.81
N THR A 33 17.97 -2.35 -10.48
CA THR A 33 16.93 -1.96 -11.44
C THR A 33 16.31 -0.64 -11.02
N TYR A 34 16.49 0.38 -11.86
CA TYR A 34 15.96 1.72 -11.63
C TYR A 34 14.44 1.67 -11.36
N GLU A 35 14.02 2.26 -10.23
CA GLU A 35 12.60 2.40 -9.81
C GLU A 35 11.85 1.07 -9.61
N PHE A 36 12.57 -0.04 -9.39
CA PHE A 36 11.89 -1.29 -8.99
C PHE A 36 11.23 -1.13 -7.62
N ASP A 37 11.84 -0.37 -6.72
CA ASP A 37 11.30 -0.13 -5.38
C ASP A 37 9.97 0.63 -5.42
N SER A 38 9.95 1.73 -6.19
CA SER A 38 8.73 2.46 -6.55
C SER A 38 7.57 1.55 -7.02
N LEU A 39 7.84 0.49 -7.79
CA LEU A 39 6.82 -0.48 -8.19
C LEU A 39 6.30 -1.30 -6.99
N VAL A 40 7.19 -1.74 -6.11
CA VAL A 40 6.85 -2.47 -4.88
C VAL A 40 6.00 -1.57 -3.98
N HIS A 41 6.40 -0.32 -3.75
CA HIS A 41 5.64 0.67 -2.97
C HIS A 41 4.25 0.93 -3.57
N PHE A 42 4.12 1.05 -4.90
CA PHE A 42 2.80 1.16 -5.52
C PHE A 42 1.86 -0.01 -5.16
N PHE A 43 2.36 -1.25 -5.23
CA PHE A 43 1.60 -2.43 -4.80
C PHE A 43 1.41 -2.50 -3.29
N GLY A 44 2.34 -1.95 -2.51
CA GLY A 44 2.24 -1.75 -1.06
C GLY A 44 1.02 -0.91 -0.70
N GLY A 45 1.00 0.34 -1.14
CA GLY A 45 -0.11 1.26 -0.95
C GLY A 45 -1.45 0.74 -1.47
N ALA A 46 -1.48 0.10 -2.64
CA ALA A 46 -2.69 -0.52 -3.18
C ALA A 46 -3.23 -1.66 -2.30
N SER A 47 -2.35 -2.56 -1.85
CA SER A 47 -2.73 -3.71 -1.00
C SER A 47 -3.24 -3.25 0.36
N LEU A 48 -2.56 -2.29 0.98
CA LEU A 48 -2.92 -1.73 2.27
C LEU A 48 -4.23 -0.93 2.19
N SER A 49 -4.42 -0.12 1.14
CA SER A 49 -5.70 0.56 0.89
C SER A 49 -6.84 -0.45 0.78
N MET A 50 -6.69 -1.50 -0.03
CA MET A 50 -7.72 -2.55 -0.15
C MET A 50 -7.98 -3.25 1.19
N PHE A 51 -6.95 -3.49 1.99
CA PHE A 51 -7.10 -4.04 3.34
C PHE A 51 -7.94 -3.16 4.25
N PHE A 52 -7.61 -1.87 4.37
CA PHE A 52 -8.36 -0.96 5.26
C PHE A 52 -9.78 -0.72 4.77
N LEU A 53 -9.99 -0.62 3.46
CA LEU A 53 -11.32 -0.52 2.86
C LEU A 53 -12.14 -1.78 3.13
N TRP A 54 -11.55 -2.95 2.92
CA TRP A 54 -12.18 -4.23 3.23
C TRP A 54 -12.51 -4.33 4.72
N LEU A 55 -11.56 -4.03 5.60
CA LEU A 55 -11.73 -4.08 7.04
C LEU A 55 -12.85 -3.16 7.51
N TYR A 56 -12.88 -1.92 7.04
CA TYR A 56 -13.86 -0.93 7.50
C TYR A 56 -15.25 -1.15 6.91
N PHE A 57 -15.36 -1.35 5.60
CA PHE A 57 -16.65 -1.38 4.90
C PHE A 57 -17.22 -2.78 4.69
N PHE A 58 -16.37 -3.80 4.51
CA PHE A 58 -16.81 -5.11 3.99
C PHE A 58 -16.59 -6.28 4.97
N SER A 59 -15.70 -6.18 5.95
CA SER A 59 -15.44 -7.28 6.91
C SER A 59 -16.65 -7.61 7.80
N GLY A 60 -17.52 -6.62 8.03
CA GLY A 60 -18.60 -6.67 9.00
C GLY A 60 -18.20 -6.23 10.41
N PHE A 61 -16.93 -5.87 10.65
CA PHE A 61 -16.43 -5.46 11.96
C PHE A 61 -16.96 -4.08 12.38
N PHE A 62 -16.80 -3.05 11.55
CA PHE A 62 -17.25 -1.68 11.85
C PHE A 62 -18.69 -1.39 11.38
N ASN A 63 -19.16 -2.12 10.36
CA ASN A 63 -20.51 -2.06 9.80
C ASN A 63 -21.08 -0.62 9.62
N PRO A 64 -20.41 0.26 8.85
CA PRO A 64 -20.83 1.65 8.67
C PRO A 64 -22.21 1.73 7.98
N SER A 65 -23.07 2.63 8.46
CA SER A 65 -24.47 2.76 8.01
C SER A 65 -24.62 3.44 6.64
N LYS A 66 -23.66 4.25 6.23
CA LYS A 66 -23.61 4.91 4.92
C LYS A 66 -22.17 4.88 4.41
N ILE A 67 -22.02 4.72 3.11
CA ILE A 67 -20.72 4.72 2.45
C ILE A 67 -20.72 5.82 1.42
N ASN A 68 -19.98 6.90 1.65
CA ASN A 68 -19.74 7.96 0.68
C ASN A 68 -18.28 7.95 0.21
N LEU A 69 -18.00 8.66 -0.89
CA LEU A 69 -16.65 8.67 -1.50
C LEU A 69 -15.60 9.26 -0.56
N ILE A 70 -15.95 10.31 0.19
CA ILE A 70 -15.03 10.98 1.12
C ILE A 70 -14.57 10.02 2.21
N GLN A 71 -15.48 9.25 2.82
CA GLN A 71 -15.14 8.24 3.81
C GLN A 71 -14.25 7.14 3.21
N PHE A 72 -14.53 6.73 1.97
CA PHE A 72 -13.72 5.75 1.25
C PHE A 72 -12.28 6.25 1.06
N LEU A 73 -12.14 7.50 0.58
CA LEU A 73 -10.83 8.16 0.41
C LEU A 73 -10.07 8.29 1.73
N ILE A 74 -10.74 8.73 2.80
CA ILE A 74 -10.10 8.89 4.12
C ILE A 74 -9.58 7.54 4.63
N VAL A 75 -10.42 6.50 4.63
CA VAL A 75 -10.02 5.16 5.13
C VAL A 75 -8.88 4.59 4.29
N SER A 76 -8.96 4.74 2.96
CA SER A 76 -7.93 4.28 2.04
C SER A 76 -6.59 4.97 2.27
N ILE A 77 -6.56 6.30 2.17
CA ILE A 77 -5.33 7.09 2.17
C ILE A 77 -4.72 7.08 3.58
N VAL A 78 -5.50 7.34 4.63
CA VAL A 78 -4.97 7.38 5.99
C VAL A 78 -4.45 6.00 6.41
N GLY A 79 -5.17 4.93 6.07
CA GLY A 79 -4.74 3.57 6.36
C GLY A 79 -3.43 3.20 5.67
N ALA A 80 -3.35 3.40 4.34
CA ALA A 80 -2.15 3.09 3.57
C ALA A 80 -0.95 3.96 4.01
N MET A 81 -1.12 5.28 4.07
CA MET A 81 -0.04 6.20 4.43
C MET A 81 0.47 6.00 5.86
N PHE A 82 -0.40 5.59 6.80
CA PHE A 82 0.04 5.25 8.15
C PHE A 82 1.07 4.11 8.14
N VAL A 83 0.83 3.06 7.36
CA VAL A 83 1.75 1.93 7.27
C VAL A 83 2.98 2.25 6.43
N ALA A 84 2.84 3.01 5.34
CA ALA A 84 3.96 3.48 4.53
C ALA A 84 4.95 4.30 5.37
N ILE A 85 4.46 5.27 6.15
CA ILE A 85 5.32 6.08 7.04
C ILE A 85 6.00 5.20 8.11
N LEU A 86 5.29 4.19 8.65
CA LEU A 86 5.90 3.26 9.60
C LEU A 86 6.99 2.40 8.95
N TRP A 87 6.87 2.09 7.65
CA TRP A 87 7.87 1.37 6.89
C TRP A 87 9.16 2.18 6.74
N GLU A 88 9.06 3.43 6.28
CA GLU A 88 10.21 4.35 6.19
C GLU A 88 10.92 4.52 7.54
N VAL A 89 10.14 4.67 8.61
CA VAL A 89 10.67 4.78 9.98
C VAL A 89 11.39 3.49 10.39
N TYR A 90 10.85 2.33 10.02
CA TYR A 90 11.46 1.04 10.30
C TYR A 90 12.82 0.88 9.59
N GLU A 91 12.93 1.29 8.33
CA GLU A 91 14.19 1.24 7.57
C GLU A 91 15.28 2.11 8.19
N LEU A 92 14.90 3.32 8.62
CA LEU A 92 15.79 4.22 9.36
C LEU A 92 16.31 3.60 10.66
N PHE A 93 15.47 2.86 11.39
CA PHE A 93 15.86 2.28 12.67
C PHE A 93 16.75 1.05 12.54
N LEU A 94 16.57 0.24 11.49
CA LEU A 94 17.38 -0.96 11.28
C LEU A 94 18.69 -0.70 10.55
N GLY A 95 18.90 0.52 10.04
CA GLY A 95 20.12 0.89 9.34
C GLY A 95 20.26 0.18 7.99
N GLU A 96 19.14 -0.25 7.40
CA GLU A 96 19.07 -0.67 5.98
C GLU A 96 19.43 0.52 5.07
N VAL A 97 19.23 1.76 5.54
CA VAL A 97 19.62 2.99 4.83
C VAL A 97 20.29 3.99 5.76
N PHE A 98 21.33 4.69 5.27
CA PHE A 98 22.00 5.76 6.01
C PHE A 98 21.45 7.13 5.57
N ILE A 99 20.91 7.92 6.52
CA ILE A 99 20.38 9.29 6.30
C ILE A 99 21.37 10.23 5.58
N GLN A 100 22.67 9.91 5.62
CA GLN A 100 23.74 10.71 5.02
C GLN A 100 23.96 10.41 3.53
N GLU A 101 23.29 9.40 2.97
CA GLU A 101 23.30 9.14 1.53
C GLU A 101 22.46 10.19 0.81
N VAL A 102 23.04 10.76 -0.24
CA VAL A 102 22.47 11.92 -0.97
C VAL A 102 21.10 11.60 -1.58
N GLU A 103 20.84 10.34 -1.89
CA GLU A 103 19.63 9.89 -2.57
C GLU A 103 18.49 9.53 -1.61
N TYR A 104 18.77 9.28 -0.33
CA TYR A 104 17.77 8.80 0.62
C TYR A 104 16.51 9.69 0.73
N PRO A 105 16.60 11.04 0.84
CA PRO A 105 15.40 11.87 0.91
C PRO A 105 14.56 11.85 -0.37
N TYR A 106 15.18 11.59 -1.53
CA TYR A 106 14.49 11.48 -2.80
C TYR A 106 13.77 10.13 -2.91
N ASP A 107 14.45 9.06 -2.51
CA ASP A 107 13.94 7.68 -2.52
C ASP A 107 12.68 7.56 -1.65
N THR A 108 12.79 7.86 -0.34
CA THR A 108 11.66 7.91 0.59
C THR A 108 10.50 8.80 0.09
N MET A 109 10.81 9.92 -0.58
CA MET A 109 9.74 10.77 -1.14
C MET A 109 9.02 10.05 -2.29
N MET A 110 9.77 9.39 -3.17
CA MET A 110 9.21 8.61 -4.28
C MET A 110 8.40 7.43 -3.76
N ASP A 111 8.86 6.74 -2.73
CA ASP A 111 8.16 5.63 -2.08
C ASP A 111 6.80 6.07 -1.54
N LEU A 112 6.77 7.16 -0.76
CA LEU A 112 5.53 7.73 -0.26
C LEU A 112 4.58 8.21 -1.37
N VAL A 113 5.12 8.72 -2.49
CA VAL A 113 4.32 9.10 -3.66
C VAL A 113 3.71 7.87 -4.32
N MET A 114 4.49 6.79 -4.48
CA MET A 114 4.01 5.56 -5.11
C MET A 114 3.00 4.82 -4.24
N ASP A 115 3.20 4.78 -2.92
CA ASP A 115 2.22 4.29 -1.95
C ASP A 115 0.90 5.07 -2.05
N PHE A 116 0.98 6.40 -2.12
CA PHE A 116 -0.20 7.25 -2.27
C PHE A 116 -0.95 6.98 -3.59
N LEU A 117 -0.23 6.86 -4.71
CA LEU A 117 -0.81 6.54 -6.01
C LEU A 117 -1.48 5.16 -6.02
N GLY A 118 -0.82 4.15 -5.43
CA GLY A 118 -1.39 2.82 -5.24
C GLY A 118 -2.68 2.86 -4.43
N ALA A 119 -2.68 3.61 -3.33
CA ALA A 119 -3.86 3.80 -2.48
C ALA A 119 -5.00 4.51 -3.22
N LEU A 120 -4.73 5.51 -4.05
CA LEU A 120 -5.75 6.17 -4.87
C LEU A 120 -6.37 5.20 -5.88
N VAL A 121 -5.55 4.43 -6.60
CA VAL A 121 -6.03 3.44 -7.58
C VAL A 121 -6.92 2.40 -6.90
N ALA A 122 -6.47 1.84 -5.78
CA ALA A 122 -7.25 0.89 -4.99
C ALA A 122 -8.57 1.49 -4.45
N CYS A 123 -8.54 2.75 -4.02
CA CYS A 123 -9.74 3.47 -3.56
C CYS A 123 -10.78 3.58 -4.66
N PHE A 124 -10.41 4.08 -5.85
CA PHE A 124 -11.35 4.24 -6.95
C PHE A 124 -11.84 2.89 -7.47
N TYR A 125 -10.95 1.89 -7.58
CA TYR A 125 -11.33 0.53 -7.92
C TYR A 125 -12.38 -0.04 -6.95
N GLY A 126 -12.12 0.07 -5.65
CA GLY A 126 -13.04 -0.40 -4.61
C GLY A 126 -14.35 0.37 -4.57
N TYR A 127 -14.32 1.68 -4.84
CA TYR A 127 -15.52 2.50 -4.87
C TYR A 127 -16.42 2.16 -6.07
N LEU A 128 -15.83 1.91 -7.24
CA LEU A 128 -16.58 1.47 -8.43
C LEU A 128 -17.20 0.08 -8.23
N LYS A 129 -16.50 -0.83 -7.54
CA LYS A 129 -16.95 -2.21 -7.27
C LYS A 129 -17.93 -2.34 -6.11
N LYS A 130 -18.07 -1.30 -5.30
CA LYS A 130 -19.06 -1.24 -4.23
C LYS A 130 -20.50 -1.27 -4.77
N ILE A 131 -20.70 -0.82 -6.02
CA ILE A 131 -21.97 -0.91 -6.77
C ILE A 131 -22.27 -2.38 -7.05
#